data_AF-A0A9D5JXV6-F1
#
_entry.id   AF-A0A9D5JXV6-F1
#
_cell.length_a   1.000
_cell.length_b   1.000
_cell.length_c   1.000
_cell.angle_alpha   90.00
_cell.angle_beta   90.00
_cell.angle_gamma   90.00
#
_symmetry.space_group_name_H-M   'P 1'
#
loop_
_entity.id
_entity.type
_entity.pdbx_description
1 polymer ?
#
loop_
_entity_poly.entity_id
_entity_poly.type
_entity_poly.pdbx_seq_one_letter_code
_entity_poly.pdbx_strand_id
1 'polypeptide(L)'
;MPKSDLPFGSEFSPNQIHLPTILELVVRYQGDKNGFERSLKDTFFKDNTTSERNKQKLAMNLRLSLKAYQIIDDDIRFTDFGELLYRFRNESEKLYSELAKHILLKLHGLTLVQCVQDMEAAGEKVDLIKLREWLQERGIHFPRGGKHPSMMRLWLQKAGVFTQKWRVNEARLIELAGITSEELDALAQLTPEQKAFMKALVNQGEQESYLSNDIEQLASATYGIKFNEKMLPKTVLYPLRDLGYIALERGTKSPGRGAKPFLVYPTEKLTREIILPILEQLEKQVHSDLRPLLRKPFTEILDELNDNHTYIRGLALEALAFKLMRIIDLDYVATRLRGSMTGGAEVDLIFESSRLVFSKWQIQCKNASSVRLDDIAKEVGLTHVLKSNVIVIVSTGEIGPAAREYANKIMTDSNLAIIMIDRIDIESIVKTPSFIVHAFNREAKHAMQLKKIEL
;
A
#
# COMPACT_ATOMS: atom_id res chain seq x y z
N MET A 1 -9.86 -10.22 31.46
CA MET A 1 -8.85 -9.38 30.78
C MET A 1 -9.01 -9.58 29.29
N PRO A 2 -8.94 -8.52 28.46
CA PRO A 2 -8.98 -8.68 27.01
C PRO A 2 -7.85 -9.60 26.53
N LYS A 3 -8.14 -10.40 25.50
CA LYS A 3 -7.17 -11.29 24.86
C LYS A 3 -6.16 -10.43 24.08
N SER A 4 -4.89 -10.84 24.06
CA SER A 4 -3.86 -10.20 23.23
C SER A 4 -4.18 -10.38 21.74
N ASP A 5 -4.04 -9.32 20.95
CA ASP A 5 -4.15 -9.37 19.48
C ASP A 5 -2.85 -9.91 18.86
N LEU A 6 -1.71 -9.67 19.51
CA LEU A 6 -0.45 -10.31 19.14
C LEU A 6 -0.42 -11.77 19.64
N PRO A 7 0.11 -12.72 18.86
CA PRO A 7 0.20 -14.11 19.25
C PRO A 7 1.03 -14.26 20.52
N PHE A 8 0.55 -15.12 21.42
CA PHE A 8 1.34 -15.51 22.57
C PHE A 8 2.64 -16.15 22.08
N GLY A 9 3.78 -15.54 22.40
CA GLY A 9 5.09 -16.01 21.93
C GLY A 9 6.06 -16.38 23.06
N SER A 10 5.58 -16.46 24.30
CA SER A 10 6.47 -16.74 25.44
C SER A 10 7.17 -18.09 25.23
N GLU A 11 8.49 -18.11 25.45
CA GLU A 11 9.39 -19.23 25.19
C GLU A 11 9.60 -19.62 23.71
N PHE A 12 8.90 -19.00 22.76
CA PHE A 12 9.07 -19.23 21.34
C PHE A 12 9.96 -18.15 20.72
N SER A 13 11.26 -18.33 20.87
CA SER A 13 12.30 -17.41 20.39
C SER A 13 13.39 -18.16 19.64
N PRO A 14 13.90 -17.65 18.50
CA PRO A 14 15.00 -18.27 17.76
C PRO A 14 16.32 -18.30 18.54
N ASN A 15 16.42 -17.57 19.65
CA ASN A 15 17.61 -17.60 20.52
C ASN A 15 17.58 -18.76 21.53
N GLN A 16 16.41 -19.36 21.76
CA GLN A 16 16.19 -20.45 22.71
C GLN A 16 15.78 -21.75 22.00
N ILE A 17 15.12 -21.62 20.87
CA ILE A 17 14.42 -22.70 20.18
C ILE A 17 15.03 -22.92 18.80
N HIS A 18 15.21 -24.19 18.45
CA HIS A 18 15.53 -24.63 17.11
C HIS A 18 14.27 -25.16 16.42
N LEU A 19 13.72 -24.38 15.48
CA LEU A 19 12.43 -24.66 14.86
C LEU A 19 12.38 -26.04 14.16
N PRO A 20 13.38 -26.47 13.36
CA PRO A 20 13.39 -27.82 12.78
C PRO A 20 13.23 -28.93 13.82
N THR A 21 13.88 -28.78 14.97
CA THR A 21 13.80 -29.77 16.06
C THR A 21 12.39 -29.84 16.63
N ILE A 22 11.71 -28.71 16.83
CA ILE A 22 10.31 -28.70 17.27
C ILE A 22 9.42 -29.41 16.26
N LEU A 23 9.60 -29.12 14.97
CA LEU A 23 8.78 -29.69 13.90
C LEU A 23 8.89 -31.23 13.88
N GLU A 24 10.07 -31.79 14.12
CA GLU A 24 10.24 -33.25 14.27
C GLU A 24 9.58 -33.81 15.54
N LEU A 25 9.59 -33.04 16.64
CA LEU A 25 8.90 -33.45 17.87
C LEU A 25 7.38 -33.45 17.69
N VAL A 26 6.81 -32.51 16.92
CA VAL A 26 5.36 -32.49 16.63
C VAL A 26 4.95 -33.76 15.90
N VAL A 27 5.70 -34.18 14.88
CA VAL A 27 5.43 -35.46 14.16
C VAL A 27 5.50 -36.66 15.10
N ARG A 28 6.53 -36.71 15.96
CA ARG A 28 6.73 -37.85 16.86
C ARG A 28 5.63 -38.00 17.92
N TYR A 29 5.07 -36.89 18.38
CA TYR A 29 4.10 -36.87 19.49
C TYR A 29 2.71 -36.37 19.06
N GLN A 30 2.36 -36.53 17.78
CA GLN A 30 1.07 -36.08 17.25
C GLN A 30 -0.08 -36.72 18.04
N GLY A 31 -0.99 -35.91 18.59
CA GLY A 31 -2.07 -36.40 19.47
C GLY A 31 -1.66 -36.69 20.92
N ASP A 32 -0.37 -36.75 21.25
CA ASP A 32 0.14 -36.96 22.62
C ASP A 32 0.65 -35.66 23.24
N LYS A 33 -0.27 -34.88 23.79
CA LYS A 33 0.03 -33.62 24.47
C LYS A 33 1.06 -33.78 25.61
N ASN A 34 0.95 -34.83 26.41
CA ASN A 34 1.79 -35.01 27.60
C ASN A 34 3.20 -35.43 27.22
N GLY A 35 3.34 -36.36 26.26
CA GLY A 35 4.63 -36.73 25.69
C GLY A 35 5.29 -35.56 24.98
N PHE A 36 4.52 -34.77 24.22
CA PHE A 36 5.03 -33.57 23.55
C PHE A 36 5.58 -32.55 24.56
N GLU A 37 4.81 -32.15 25.58
CA GLU A 37 5.28 -31.21 26.62
C GLU A 37 6.51 -31.75 27.37
N ARG A 38 6.55 -33.06 27.69
CA ARG A 38 7.73 -33.68 28.31
C ARG A 38 8.96 -33.57 27.40
N SER A 39 8.80 -33.86 26.11
CA SER A 39 9.89 -33.78 25.13
C SER A 39 10.41 -32.35 24.94
N LEU A 40 9.51 -31.34 24.93
CA LEU A 40 9.89 -29.94 24.89
C LEU A 40 10.67 -29.53 26.14
N LYS A 41 10.24 -30.00 27.31
CA LYS A 41 10.95 -29.80 28.58
C LYS A 41 12.37 -30.34 28.51
N ASP A 42 12.51 -31.61 28.11
CA ASP A 42 13.80 -32.30 28.12
C ASP A 42 14.76 -31.74 27.03
N THR A 43 14.20 -31.26 25.91
CA THR A 43 14.99 -30.70 24.79
C THR A 43 15.46 -29.27 25.04
N PHE A 44 14.59 -28.39 25.56
CA PHE A 44 14.87 -26.95 25.61
C PHE A 44 15.02 -26.36 27.02
N PHE A 45 14.55 -27.06 28.06
CA PHE A 45 14.42 -26.48 29.41
C PHE A 45 15.07 -27.30 30.52
N LYS A 46 15.60 -28.49 30.21
CA LYS A 46 16.24 -29.41 31.16
C LYS A 46 17.30 -28.73 32.01
N ASP A 47 18.17 -27.95 31.37
CA ASP A 47 19.36 -27.37 31.99
C ASP A 47 19.11 -25.99 32.61
N ASN A 48 17.86 -25.50 32.58
CA ASN A 48 17.50 -24.24 33.23
C ASN A 48 17.65 -24.34 34.76
N THR A 49 18.29 -23.33 35.36
CA THR A 49 18.47 -23.20 36.81
C THR A 49 17.18 -22.75 37.51
N THR A 50 16.16 -23.62 37.48
CA THR A 50 14.85 -23.37 38.09
C THR A 50 14.19 -24.67 38.54
N SER A 51 13.07 -24.58 39.26
CA SER A 51 12.32 -25.76 39.72
C SER A 51 11.77 -26.60 38.58
N GLU A 52 11.61 -27.90 38.76
CA GLU A 52 10.99 -28.79 37.75
C GLU A 52 9.58 -28.32 37.35
N ARG A 53 8.80 -27.80 38.31
CA ARG A 53 7.49 -27.20 38.04
C ARG A 53 7.59 -26.02 37.07
N ASN A 54 8.61 -25.18 37.21
CA ASN A 54 8.82 -24.07 36.28
C ASN A 54 9.25 -24.58 34.90
N LYS A 55 10.13 -25.58 34.81
CA LYS A 55 10.51 -26.19 33.53
C LYS A 55 9.31 -26.77 32.78
N GLN A 56 8.41 -27.44 33.49
CA GLN A 56 7.13 -27.91 32.94
C GLN A 56 6.28 -26.76 32.41
N LYS A 57 6.19 -25.66 33.17
CA LYS A 57 5.45 -24.46 32.75
C LYS A 57 6.06 -23.81 31.49
N LEU A 58 7.38 -23.78 31.36
CA LEU A 58 8.06 -23.27 30.17
C LEU A 58 7.74 -24.12 28.93
N ALA A 59 7.77 -25.45 29.06
CA ALA A 59 7.37 -26.36 27.99
C ALA A 59 5.90 -26.19 27.57
N MET A 60 5.00 -26.06 28.55
CA MET A 60 3.58 -25.75 28.30
C MET A 60 3.42 -24.41 27.55
N ASN A 61 4.14 -23.37 27.97
CA ASN A 61 4.11 -22.06 27.31
C ASN A 61 4.62 -22.14 25.86
N LEU A 62 5.69 -22.89 25.61
CA LEU A 62 6.20 -23.11 24.25
C LEU A 62 5.13 -23.78 23.38
N ARG A 63 4.45 -24.82 23.87
CA ARG A 63 3.33 -25.45 23.14
C ARG A 63 2.21 -24.45 22.85
N LEU A 64 1.81 -23.63 23.83
CA LEU A 64 0.80 -22.59 23.63
C LEU A 64 1.23 -21.55 22.58
N SER A 65 2.52 -21.25 22.51
CA SER A 65 3.08 -20.35 21.50
C SER A 65 3.03 -20.97 20.10
N LEU A 66 3.36 -22.26 19.94
CA LEU A 66 3.23 -22.95 18.66
C LEU A 66 1.79 -22.91 18.13
N LYS A 67 0.81 -23.09 19.04
CA LYS A 67 -0.60 -22.93 18.72
C LYS A 67 -0.96 -21.49 18.33
N ALA A 68 -0.49 -20.50 19.09
CA ALA A 68 -0.77 -19.08 18.84
C ALA A 68 -0.17 -18.59 17.51
N TYR A 69 0.96 -19.16 17.09
CA TYR A 69 1.57 -18.96 15.77
C TYR A 69 0.98 -19.86 14.69
N GLN A 70 -0.12 -20.55 14.99
CA GLN A 70 -0.88 -21.40 14.06
C GLN A 70 -0.05 -22.53 13.43
N ILE A 71 1.02 -22.99 14.08
CA ILE A 71 1.84 -24.11 13.61
C ILE A 71 1.15 -25.44 13.94
N ILE A 72 0.50 -25.51 15.09
CA ILE A 72 -0.23 -26.69 15.55
C ILE A 72 -1.64 -26.33 16.01
N ASP A 73 -2.54 -27.31 15.99
CA ASP A 73 -3.88 -27.22 16.57
C ASP A 73 -3.90 -27.59 18.07
N ASP A 74 -5.11 -27.76 18.63
CA ASP A 74 -5.30 -28.16 20.03
C ASP A 74 -4.83 -29.58 20.36
N ASP A 75 -4.82 -30.46 19.36
CA ASP A 75 -4.48 -31.87 19.46
C ASP A 75 -3.02 -32.17 19.06
N ILE A 76 -2.19 -31.12 18.95
CA ILE A 76 -0.77 -31.21 18.59
C ILE A 76 -0.59 -31.83 17.20
N ARG A 77 -1.52 -31.54 16.29
CA ARG A 77 -1.39 -31.85 14.87
C ARG A 77 -0.94 -30.59 14.15
N PHE A 78 -0.18 -30.76 13.08
CA PHE A 78 0.10 -29.64 12.21
C PHE A 78 -1.20 -29.07 11.64
N THR A 79 -1.25 -27.75 11.59
CA THR A 79 -2.15 -27.06 10.66
C THR A 79 -1.58 -27.15 9.25
N ASP A 80 -2.31 -26.68 8.24
CA ASP A 80 -1.78 -26.55 6.87
C ASP A 80 -0.46 -25.75 6.84
N PHE A 81 -0.37 -24.71 7.66
CA PHE A 81 0.86 -23.92 7.80
C PHE A 81 1.98 -24.71 8.51
N GLY A 82 1.65 -25.48 9.55
CA GLY A 82 2.60 -26.38 10.21
C GLY A 82 3.19 -27.41 9.26
N GLU A 83 2.36 -28.02 8.40
CA GLU A 83 2.81 -28.96 7.39
C GLU A 83 3.74 -28.31 6.37
N LEU A 84 3.42 -27.09 5.93
CA LEU A 84 4.28 -26.32 5.03
C LEU A 84 5.67 -26.09 5.65
N LEU A 85 5.73 -25.66 6.91
CA LEU A 85 7.01 -25.50 7.61
C LEU A 85 7.75 -26.84 7.75
N TYR A 86 7.04 -27.94 8.02
CA TYR A 86 7.65 -29.27 8.12
C TYR A 86 8.31 -29.69 6.79
N ARG A 87 7.69 -29.40 5.64
CA ARG A 87 8.28 -29.69 4.32
C ARG A 87 9.62 -28.97 4.14
N PHE A 88 9.73 -27.72 4.58
CA PHE A 88 10.95 -26.92 4.48
C PHE A 88 11.92 -27.04 5.65
N ARG A 89 11.71 -27.97 6.61
CA ARG A 89 12.50 -28.05 7.85
C ARG A 89 14.03 -28.18 7.64
N ASN A 90 14.46 -28.71 6.50
CA ASN A 90 15.87 -28.86 6.13
C ASN A 90 16.40 -27.73 5.23
N GLU A 91 15.53 -26.81 4.82
CA GLU A 91 15.83 -25.66 3.96
C GLU A 91 15.75 -24.38 4.80
N SER A 92 16.79 -24.12 5.61
CA SER A 92 16.84 -23.03 6.60
C SER A 92 16.29 -21.68 6.11
N GLU A 93 16.72 -21.24 4.92
CA GLU A 93 16.32 -19.95 4.36
C GLU A 93 14.83 -19.91 3.99
N LYS A 94 14.31 -20.98 3.34
CA LYS A 94 12.88 -21.10 3.04
C LYS A 94 12.04 -21.24 4.31
N LEU A 95 12.48 -22.05 5.27
CA LEU A 95 11.78 -22.27 6.54
C LEU A 95 11.50 -20.96 7.29
N TYR A 96 12.53 -20.13 7.47
CA TYR A 96 12.38 -18.87 8.19
C TYR A 96 11.66 -17.82 7.36
N SER A 97 11.79 -17.85 6.03
CA SER A 97 11.03 -16.99 5.14
C SER A 97 9.54 -17.26 5.23
N GLU A 98 9.11 -18.53 5.13
CA GLU A 98 7.70 -18.90 5.25
C GLU A 98 7.12 -18.56 6.64
N LEU A 99 7.90 -18.75 7.71
CA LEU A 99 7.48 -18.30 9.04
C LEU A 99 7.30 -16.78 9.11
N ALA A 100 8.24 -16.01 8.56
CA ALA A 100 8.14 -14.56 8.54
C ALA A 100 6.98 -14.06 7.68
N LYS A 101 6.74 -14.64 6.50
CA LYS A 101 5.57 -14.35 5.65
C LYS A 101 4.28 -14.52 6.44
N HIS A 102 4.12 -15.64 7.13
CA HIS A 102 2.95 -15.91 7.96
C HIS A 102 2.80 -14.87 9.09
N ILE A 103 3.88 -14.54 9.80
CA ILE A 103 3.87 -13.52 10.86
C ILE A 103 3.42 -12.16 10.31
N LEU A 104 4.03 -11.71 9.20
CA LEU A 104 3.74 -10.43 8.57
C LEU A 104 2.28 -10.34 8.13
N LEU A 105 1.77 -11.37 7.46
CA LEU A 105 0.49 -11.34 6.75
C LEU A 105 -0.71 -11.80 7.57
N LYS A 106 -0.50 -12.63 8.62
CA LYS A 106 -1.58 -13.27 9.36
C LYS A 106 -1.58 -12.95 10.86
N LEU A 107 -0.47 -12.46 11.42
CA LEU A 107 -0.30 -12.28 12.86
C LEU A 107 0.04 -10.83 13.26
N HIS A 108 -0.45 -9.84 12.51
CA HIS A 108 -0.19 -8.41 12.73
C HIS A 108 1.28 -7.99 12.65
N GLY A 109 2.14 -8.78 12.01
CA GLY A 109 3.56 -8.46 11.86
C GLY A 109 3.80 -7.18 11.05
N LEU A 110 3.00 -6.92 10.01
CA LEU A 110 3.08 -5.66 9.25
C LEU A 110 2.74 -4.44 10.11
N THR A 111 1.68 -4.51 10.92
CA THR A 111 1.30 -3.42 11.83
C THR A 111 2.39 -3.15 12.87
N LEU A 112 3.05 -4.20 13.37
CA LEU A 112 4.21 -4.07 14.25
C LEU A 112 5.37 -3.34 13.56
N VAL A 113 5.72 -3.74 12.34
CA VAL A 113 6.82 -3.13 11.57
C VAL A 113 6.52 -1.65 11.27
N GLN A 114 5.31 -1.34 10.80
CA GLN A 114 4.89 0.05 10.54
C GLN A 114 4.95 0.90 11.80
N CYS A 115 4.43 0.40 12.92
CA CYS A 115 4.47 1.11 14.20
C CYS A 115 5.91 1.44 14.62
N VAL A 116 6.85 0.53 14.37
CA VAL A 116 8.28 0.73 14.66
C VAL A 116 8.87 1.80 13.73
N GLN A 117 8.58 1.76 12.44
CA GLN A 117 9.03 2.77 11.48
C GLN A 117 8.48 4.16 11.83
N ASP A 118 7.22 4.25 12.24
CA ASP A 118 6.60 5.51 12.64
C ASP A 118 7.27 6.08 13.91
N MET A 119 7.63 5.23 14.88
CA MET A 119 8.39 5.63 16.07
C MET A 119 9.79 6.13 15.69
N GLU A 120 10.51 5.42 14.81
CA GLU A 120 11.83 5.83 14.34
C GLU A 120 11.75 7.16 13.57
N ALA A 121 10.73 7.35 12.72
CA ALA A 121 10.48 8.59 11.98
C ALA A 121 10.15 9.77 12.90
N ALA A 122 9.49 9.51 14.04
CA ALA A 122 9.25 10.50 15.08
C ALA A 122 10.48 10.80 15.96
N GLY A 123 11.62 10.14 15.72
CA GLY A 123 12.81 10.25 16.56
C GLY A 123 12.66 9.57 17.93
N GLU A 124 11.64 8.73 18.09
CA GLU A 124 11.33 8.05 19.35
C GLU A 124 12.14 6.77 19.50
N LYS A 125 12.67 6.56 20.71
CA LYS A 125 13.33 5.30 21.04
C LYS A 125 12.28 4.20 21.23
N VAL A 126 12.40 3.13 20.45
CA VAL A 126 11.51 1.97 20.56
C VAL A 126 11.83 1.14 21.81
N ASP A 127 10.96 1.25 22.83
CA ASP A 127 10.91 0.37 23.99
C ASP A 127 9.51 -0.26 24.14
N LEU A 128 9.39 -1.31 24.95
CA LEU A 128 8.12 -2.05 25.09
C LEU A 128 6.98 -1.26 25.75
N ILE A 129 7.29 -0.20 26.50
CA ILE A 129 6.27 0.63 27.15
C ILE A 129 5.65 1.52 26.08
N LYS A 130 6.48 2.26 25.34
CA LYS A 130 6.04 3.15 24.26
C LYS A 130 5.43 2.39 23.09
N LEU A 131 6.04 1.27 22.69
CA LEU A 131 5.52 0.42 21.62
C LEU A 131 4.10 -0.07 21.93
N ARG A 132 3.79 -0.33 23.21
CA ARG A 132 2.43 -0.70 23.62
C ARG A 132 1.44 0.43 23.44
N GLU A 133 1.81 1.64 23.82
CA GLU A 133 0.96 2.82 23.67
C GLU A 133 0.68 3.09 22.20
N TRP A 134 1.71 3.06 21.36
CA TRP A 134 1.60 3.28 19.92
C TRP A 134 0.80 2.18 19.20
N LEU A 135 0.96 0.92 19.60
CA LEU A 135 0.14 -0.18 19.07
C LEU A 135 -1.31 -0.08 19.56
N GLN A 136 -1.55 0.36 20.79
CA GLN A 136 -2.89 0.55 21.34
C GLN A 136 -3.64 1.67 20.62
N GLU A 137 -2.97 2.77 20.26
CA GLU A 137 -3.52 3.83 19.39
C GLU A 137 -3.93 3.29 18.01
N ARG A 138 -3.25 2.24 17.53
CA ARG A 138 -3.55 1.52 16.29
C ARG A 138 -4.56 0.38 16.48
N GLY A 139 -5.20 0.29 17.65
CA GLY A 139 -6.20 -0.73 17.97
C GLY A 139 -5.63 -2.12 18.28
N ILE A 140 -4.31 -2.27 18.44
CA ILE A 140 -3.64 -3.53 18.76
C ILE A 140 -3.33 -3.60 20.25
N HIS A 141 -4.00 -4.50 20.96
CA HIS A 141 -3.79 -4.74 22.38
C HIS A 141 -2.79 -5.88 22.62
N PHE A 142 -1.89 -5.69 23.59
CA PHE A 142 -1.21 -6.77 24.27
C PHE A 142 -0.99 -6.48 25.77
N PRO A 143 -0.87 -7.52 26.62
CA PRO A 143 -0.81 -7.36 28.07
C PRO A 143 0.40 -6.55 28.55
N ARG A 144 0.22 -5.81 29.67
CA ARG A 144 1.33 -5.15 30.38
C ARG A 144 2.36 -6.20 30.82
N GLY A 145 3.63 -5.98 30.49
CA GLY A 145 4.73 -6.93 30.75
C GLY A 145 4.82 -8.09 29.75
N GLY A 146 3.91 -8.17 28.77
CA GLY A 146 3.97 -9.15 27.69
C GLY A 146 5.17 -8.92 26.78
N LYS A 147 5.87 -10.00 26.42
CA LYS A 147 7.04 -9.97 25.53
C LYS A 147 6.71 -10.33 24.07
N HIS A 148 5.42 -10.42 23.72
CA HIS A 148 4.95 -10.89 22.42
C HIS A 148 5.57 -10.14 21.23
N PRO A 149 5.61 -8.78 21.21
CA PRO A 149 6.27 -8.05 20.13
C PRO A 149 7.75 -8.39 20.00
N SER A 150 8.45 -8.60 21.11
CA SER A 150 9.87 -8.95 21.10
C SER A 150 10.13 -10.34 20.52
N MET A 151 9.28 -11.31 20.82
CA MET A 151 9.39 -12.68 20.28
C MET A 151 9.13 -12.68 18.78
N MET A 152 8.07 -11.97 18.35
CA MET A 152 7.77 -11.76 16.94
C MET A 152 8.92 -11.09 16.19
N ARG A 153 9.46 -9.98 16.72
CA ARG A 153 10.61 -9.26 16.15
C ARG A 153 11.83 -10.18 15.99
N LEU A 154 12.09 -11.07 16.94
CA LEU A 154 13.22 -12.00 16.86
C LEU A 154 13.09 -12.98 15.68
N TRP A 155 11.89 -13.53 15.45
CA TRP A 155 11.65 -14.39 14.28
C TRP A 155 11.75 -13.61 12.96
N LEU A 156 11.19 -12.40 12.91
CA LEU A 156 11.32 -11.51 11.75
C LEU A 156 12.79 -11.11 11.51
N GLN A 157 13.58 -10.90 12.56
CA GLN A 157 15.02 -10.68 12.47
C GLN A 157 15.74 -11.92 11.92
N LYS A 158 15.35 -13.12 12.33
CA LYS A 158 15.93 -14.38 11.84
C LYS A 158 15.73 -14.55 10.32
N ALA A 159 14.65 -14.00 9.78
CA ALA A 159 14.35 -13.96 8.35
C ALA A 159 14.88 -12.70 7.63
N GLY A 160 15.60 -11.82 8.34
CA GLY A 160 16.26 -10.63 7.76
C GLY A 160 15.39 -9.38 7.65
N VAL A 161 14.15 -9.38 8.16
CA VAL A 161 13.25 -8.20 8.15
C VAL A 161 13.76 -7.10 9.07
N PHE A 162 14.35 -7.48 10.21
CA PHE A 162 15.07 -6.55 11.08
C PHE A 162 16.57 -6.83 10.98
N THR A 163 17.39 -5.79 10.84
CA THR A 163 18.85 -5.94 10.81
C THR A 163 19.44 -5.92 12.20
N GLN A 164 19.17 -4.86 12.96
CA GLN A 164 19.65 -4.67 14.33
C GLN A 164 18.58 -3.99 15.18
N LYS A 165 18.28 -4.58 16.33
CA LYS A 165 17.21 -4.11 17.23
C LYS A 165 15.90 -3.93 16.45
N TRP A 166 15.47 -2.69 16.26
CA TRP A 166 14.21 -2.31 15.63
C TRP A 166 14.39 -1.74 14.22
N ARG A 167 15.63 -1.67 13.71
CA ARG A 167 15.90 -1.16 12.37
C ARG A 167 15.40 -2.15 11.31
N VAL A 168 14.48 -1.68 10.47
CA VAL A 168 13.84 -2.46 9.40
C VAL A 168 14.74 -2.54 8.16
N ASN A 169 14.71 -3.70 7.50
CA ASN A 169 15.26 -3.93 6.16
C ASN A 169 14.11 -3.88 5.16
N GLU A 170 13.87 -2.71 4.55
CA GLU A 170 12.76 -2.49 3.62
C GLU A 170 12.75 -3.51 2.46
N ALA A 171 13.92 -3.80 1.90
CA ALA A 171 14.03 -4.72 0.76
C ALA A 171 13.52 -6.13 1.13
N ARG A 172 13.91 -6.64 2.30
CA ARG A 172 13.47 -7.96 2.78
C ARG A 172 12.03 -7.96 3.27
N LEU A 173 11.56 -6.84 3.84
CA LEU A 173 10.16 -6.67 4.22
C LEU A 173 9.25 -6.75 2.98
N ILE A 174 9.60 -6.02 1.91
CA ILE A 174 8.89 -6.01 0.63
C ILE A 174 8.83 -7.43 0.03
N GLU A 175 9.99 -8.08 -0.07
CA GLU A 175 10.11 -9.45 -0.58
C GLU A 175 9.19 -10.44 0.16
N LEU A 176 9.23 -10.43 1.51
CA LEU A 176 8.47 -11.36 2.35
C LEU A 176 7.01 -10.95 2.57
N ALA A 177 6.65 -9.67 2.49
CA ALA A 177 5.25 -9.25 2.58
C ALA A 177 4.43 -9.62 1.33
N GLY A 178 5.01 -10.36 0.38
CA GLY A 178 4.33 -10.80 -0.83
C GLY A 178 4.45 -9.81 -1.98
N ILE A 179 5.39 -8.87 -1.91
CA ILE A 179 5.98 -8.26 -3.10
C ILE A 179 7.21 -9.13 -3.47
N THR A 180 7.13 -10.46 -3.51
CA THR A 180 6.85 -11.30 -4.71
C THR A 180 7.30 -12.76 -4.46
N SER A 181 6.81 -13.80 -5.19
CA SER A 181 7.69 -14.91 -5.72
C SER A 181 7.06 -16.06 -6.56
N GLU A 182 5.75 -16.26 -6.75
CA GLU A 182 5.30 -17.33 -7.69
C GLU A 182 4.39 -16.81 -8.81
N GLU A 183 3.45 -15.91 -8.50
CA GLU A 183 2.71 -15.15 -9.52
C GLU A 183 3.56 -14.00 -10.11
N LEU A 184 4.66 -13.66 -9.43
CA LEU A 184 5.61 -12.64 -9.84
C LEU A 184 6.79 -13.17 -10.64
N ASP A 185 6.95 -14.48 -10.87
CA ASP A 185 7.96 -14.93 -11.85
C ASP A 185 7.59 -14.49 -13.28
N ALA A 186 6.29 -14.48 -13.61
CA ALA A 186 5.80 -13.96 -14.89
C ALA A 186 5.95 -12.43 -15.00
N LEU A 187 5.82 -11.70 -13.88
CA LEU A 187 5.96 -10.24 -13.82
C LEU A 187 7.41 -9.79 -13.65
N ALA A 188 8.26 -10.57 -12.98
CA ALA A 188 9.68 -10.30 -12.78
C ALA A 188 10.41 -10.35 -14.13
N GLN A 189 10.03 -11.28 -15.00
CA GLN A 189 10.50 -11.38 -16.38
C GLN A 189 10.06 -10.22 -17.28
N LEU A 190 9.05 -9.44 -16.88
CA LEU A 190 8.66 -8.26 -17.65
C LEU A 190 9.76 -7.19 -17.58
N THR A 191 10.03 -6.58 -18.73
CA THR A 191 10.96 -5.45 -18.82
C THR A 191 10.39 -4.23 -18.07
N PRO A 192 11.23 -3.24 -17.70
CA PRO A 192 10.75 -2.00 -17.09
C PRO A 192 9.64 -1.32 -17.90
N GLU A 193 9.74 -1.32 -19.22
CA GLU A 193 8.75 -0.78 -20.15
C GLU A 193 7.42 -1.54 -20.06
N GLN A 194 7.46 -2.87 -20.05
CA GLN A 194 6.26 -3.71 -19.93
C GLN A 194 5.58 -3.53 -18.58
N LYS A 195 6.36 -3.43 -17.49
CA LYS A 195 5.84 -3.15 -16.14
C LYS A 195 5.18 -1.77 -16.07
N ALA A 196 5.85 -0.74 -16.58
CA ALA A 196 5.31 0.62 -16.59
C ALA A 196 4.03 0.72 -17.44
N PHE A 197 4.00 0.04 -18.59
CA PHE A 197 2.83 -0.01 -19.47
C PHE A 197 1.64 -0.71 -18.79
N MET A 198 1.86 -1.86 -18.16
CA MET A 198 0.83 -2.59 -17.41
C MET A 198 0.29 -1.77 -16.23
N LYS A 199 1.17 -1.14 -15.44
CA LYS A 199 0.77 -0.28 -14.34
C LYS A 199 -0.08 0.91 -14.81
N ALA A 200 0.35 1.57 -15.89
CA ALA A 200 -0.42 2.65 -16.50
C ALA A 200 -1.79 2.16 -16.99
N LEU A 201 -1.87 1.00 -17.65
CA LEU A 201 -3.13 0.40 -18.11
C LEU A 201 -4.09 0.15 -16.94
N VAL A 202 -3.61 -0.47 -15.86
CA VAL A 202 -4.42 -0.73 -14.66
C VAL A 202 -4.90 0.57 -14.00
N ASN A 203 -4.07 1.60 -14.01
CA ASN A 203 -4.37 2.88 -13.38
C ASN A 203 -5.35 3.76 -14.20
N GLN A 204 -5.61 3.48 -15.48
CA GLN A 204 -6.54 4.27 -16.31
C GLN A 204 -8.03 4.02 -16.02
N GLY A 205 -8.38 2.99 -15.24
CA GLY A 205 -9.75 2.74 -14.80
C GLY A 205 -10.47 1.62 -15.55
N GLU A 206 -11.79 1.71 -15.67
CA GLU A 206 -12.70 0.61 -16.07
C GLU A 206 -13.24 0.74 -17.52
N GLN A 207 -12.50 1.36 -18.44
CA GLN A 207 -12.89 1.31 -19.86
C GLN A 207 -12.58 -0.07 -20.47
N GLU A 208 -13.42 -0.51 -21.42
CA GLU A 208 -13.24 -1.79 -22.12
C GLU A 208 -11.93 -1.84 -22.91
N SER A 209 -11.49 -0.70 -23.45
CA SER A 209 -10.25 -0.61 -24.20
C SER A 209 -9.63 0.78 -24.14
N TYR A 210 -8.33 0.82 -24.39
CA TYR A 210 -7.52 2.03 -24.38
C TYR A 210 -6.60 2.08 -25.60
N LEU A 211 -6.27 3.29 -26.07
CA LEU A 211 -5.30 3.43 -27.14
C LEU A 211 -3.87 3.23 -26.59
N SER A 212 -3.05 2.47 -27.31
CA SER A 212 -1.70 2.11 -26.87
C SER A 212 -0.79 3.31 -26.60
N ASN A 213 -0.93 4.39 -27.38
CA ASN A 213 -0.17 5.63 -27.20
C ASN A 213 -0.61 6.41 -25.96
N ASP A 214 -1.87 6.30 -25.55
CA ASP A 214 -2.39 6.98 -24.35
C ASP A 214 -1.85 6.29 -23.09
N ILE A 215 -1.78 4.96 -23.10
CA ILE A 215 -1.12 4.16 -22.05
C ILE A 215 0.38 4.48 -21.99
N GLU A 216 1.04 4.52 -23.14
CA GLU A 216 2.47 4.86 -23.25
C GLU A 216 2.76 6.25 -22.69
N GLN A 217 1.95 7.25 -23.05
CA GLN A 217 2.09 8.62 -22.58
C GLN A 217 1.97 8.69 -21.06
N LEU A 218 0.94 8.02 -20.50
CA LEU A 218 0.75 7.95 -19.05
C LEU A 218 1.93 7.25 -18.37
N ALA A 219 2.35 6.09 -18.87
CA ALA A 219 3.48 5.34 -18.32
C ALA A 219 4.77 6.16 -18.34
N SER A 220 5.03 6.89 -19.42
CA SER A 220 6.21 7.73 -19.58
C SER A 220 6.23 8.87 -18.56
N ALA A 221 5.09 9.56 -18.41
CA ALA A 221 4.96 10.68 -17.49
C ALA A 221 5.04 10.25 -16.02
N THR A 222 4.40 9.14 -15.66
CA THR A 222 4.32 8.67 -14.28
C THR A 222 5.61 7.98 -13.82
N TYR A 223 6.26 7.21 -14.69
CA TYR A 223 7.39 6.34 -14.33
C TYR A 223 8.74 6.77 -14.90
N GLY A 224 8.80 7.84 -15.71
CA GLY A 224 10.04 8.32 -16.31
C GLY A 224 10.66 7.36 -17.34
N ILE A 225 9.87 6.41 -17.84
CA ILE A 225 10.30 5.44 -18.86
C ILE A 225 10.17 6.06 -20.25
N LYS A 226 11.15 5.79 -21.13
CA LYS A 226 11.07 6.14 -22.54
C LYS A 226 10.77 4.90 -23.37
N PHE A 227 9.67 4.93 -24.12
CA PHE A 227 9.34 3.88 -25.05
C PHE A 227 9.92 4.17 -26.43
N ASN A 228 10.23 3.11 -27.18
CA ASN A 228 10.52 3.23 -28.60
C ASN A 228 9.20 3.09 -29.37
N GLU A 229 8.57 4.21 -29.72
CA GLU A 229 7.26 4.26 -30.39
C GLU A 229 7.17 3.37 -31.63
N LYS A 230 8.26 3.25 -32.41
CA LYS A 230 8.31 2.40 -33.63
C LYS A 230 8.33 0.91 -33.30
N MET A 231 8.83 0.55 -32.14
CA MET A 231 9.03 -0.84 -31.70
C MET A 231 8.06 -1.25 -30.58
N LEU A 232 7.25 -0.32 -30.06
CA LEU A 232 6.29 -0.55 -28.97
C LEU A 232 5.46 -1.84 -29.16
N PRO A 233 4.94 -2.16 -30.37
CA PRO A 233 4.23 -3.42 -30.56
C PRO A 233 5.10 -4.65 -30.27
N LYS A 234 6.36 -4.66 -30.75
CA LYS A 234 7.25 -5.82 -30.62
C LYS A 234 7.86 -5.94 -29.22
N THR A 235 8.17 -4.82 -28.58
CA THR A 235 8.89 -4.82 -27.30
C THR A 235 7.94 -4.85 -26.10
N VAL A 236 6.69 -4.39 -26.26
CA VAL A 236 5.72 -4.28 -25.16
C VAL A 236 4.42 -5.01 -25.47
N LEU A 237 3.72 -4.64 -26.56
CA LEU A 237 2.34 -5.12 -26.74
C LEU A 237 2.25 -6.62 -27.05
N TYR A 238 3.05 -7.14 -27.98
CA TYR A 238 3.03 -8.57 -28.33
C TYR A 238 3.49 -9.45 -27.16
N PRO A 239 4.58 -9.14 -26.44
CA PRO A 239 4.94 -9.90 -25.24
C PRO A 239 3.81 -9.96 -24.20
N LEU A 240 3.16 -8.82 -23.90
CA LEU A 240 2.06 -8.79 -22.94
C LEU A 240 0.82 -9.56 -23.42
N ARG A 241 0.53 -9.50 -24.73
CA ARG A 241 -0.54 -10.30 -25.35
C ARG A 241 -0.23 -11.79 -25.28
N ASP A 242 1.00 -12.18 -25.60
CA ASP A 242 1.42 -13.59 -25.66
C ASP A 242 1.44 -14.21 -24.25
N LEU A 243 1.68 -13.39 -23.20
CA LEU A 243 1.49 -13.77 -21.80
C LEU A 243 0.01 -13.80 -21.36
N GLY A 244 -0.91 -13.34 -22.20
CA GLY A 244 -2.35 -13.35 -21.96
C GLY A 244 -2.88 -12.20 -21.12
N TYR A 245 -2.08 -11.17 -20.85
CA TYR A 245 -2.49 -10.03 -20.02
C TYR A 245 -3.33 -8.99 -20.78
N ILE A 246 -3.14 -8.89 -22.09
CA ILE A 246 -3.89 -7.95 -22.94
C ILE A 246 -4.36 -8.63 -24.23
N ALA A 247 -5.47 -8.16 -24.79
CA ALA A 247 -5.82 -8.39 -26.18
C ALA A 247 -5.60 -7.12 -27.00
N LEU A 248 -5.35 -7.28 -28.30
CA LEU A 248 -4.98 -6.20 -29.22
C LEU A 248 -5.89 -6.18 -30.44
N GLU A 249 -6.41 -5.02 -30.78
CA GLU A 249 -7.08 -4.75 -32.06
C GLU A 249 -6.38 -3.58 -32.77
N ARG A 250 -6.24 -3.66 -34.10
CA ARG A 250 -5.67 -2.55 -34.86
C ARG A 250 -6.72 -1.45 -34.99
N GLY A 251 -6.36 -0.20 -34.67
CA GLY A 251 -7.25 0.93 -34.91
C GLY A 251 -7.71 1.02 -36.37
N THR A 252 -9.01 1.27 -36.59
CA THR A 252 -9.67 1.33 -37.91
C THR A 252 -9.17 2.49 -38.77
N LYS A 253 -9.08 2.35 -40.10
CA LYS A 253 -8.50 3.34 -41.04
C LYS A 253 -9.31 4.65 -41.09
N SER A 254 -8.61 5.79 -41.03
CA SER A 254 -9.07 7.10 -41.54
C SER A 254 -7.95 7.64 -42.43
N PRO A 255 -8.22 8.45 -43.47
CA PRO A 255 -7.22 8.78 -44.49
C PRO A 255 -6.11 9.68 -43.92
N GLY A 256 -4.90 9.14 -43.77
CA GLY A 256 -3.72 9.87 -43.29
C GLY A 256 -2.55 8.92 -43.00
N ARG A 257 -1.35 9.27 -43.44
CA ARG A 257 -0.13 8.44 -43.32
C ARG A 257 0.36 8.38 -41.88
N GLY A 258 0.13 7.25 -41.21
CA GLY A 258 0.73 6.88 -39.92
C GLY A 258 0.26 5.48 -39.51
N ALA A 259 1.12 4.69 -38.85
CA ALA A 259 0.66 3.46 -38.21
C ALA A 259 -0.27 3.85 -37.07
N LYS A 260 -1.54 3.42 -37.11
CA LYS A 260 -2.51 3.74 -36.05
C LYS A 260 -2.15 2.98 -34.76
N PRO A 261 -2.33 3.61 -33.59
CA PRO A 261 -2.17 2.93 -32.30
C PRO A 261 -3.13 1.73 -32.19
N PHE A 262 -2.74 0.75 -31.39
CA PHE A 262 -3.57 -0.41 -31.09
C PHE A 262 -4.63 -0.03 -30.05
N LEU A 263 -5.82 -0.62 -30.17
CA LEU A 263 -6.73 -0.73 -29.05
C LEU A 263 -6.26 -1.90 -28.18
N VAL A 264 -6.08 -1.63 -26.89
CA VAL A 264 -5.58 -2.55 -25.88
C VAL A 264 -6.72 -2.86 -24.93
N TYR A 265 -7.05 -4.14 -24.81
CA TYR A 265 -8.11 -4.63 -23.93
C TYR A 265 -7.48 -5.36 -22.74
N PRO A 266 -7.69 -4.91 -21.50
CA PRO A 266 -7.38 -5.69 -20.30
C PRO A 266 -8.05 -7.06 -20.34
N THR A 267 -7.34 -8.14 -20.00
CA THR A 267 -7.96 -9.48 -19.90
C THR A 267 -8.42 -9.78 -18.48
N GLU A 268 -9.26 -10.81 -18.32
CA GLU A 268 -9.60 -11.36 -17.00
C GLU A 268 -8.37 -11.86 -16.26
N LYS A 269 -7.35 -12.38 -16.98
CA LYS A 269 -6.08 -12.81 -16.40
C LYS A 269 -5.36 -11.65 -15.71
N LEU A 270 -5.24 -10.50 -16.39
CA LEU A 270 -4.68 -9.28 -15.81
C LEU A 270 -5.45 -8.86 -14.55
N THR A 271 -6.78 -8.90 -14.63
CA THR A 271 -7.63 -8.51 -13.50
C THR A 271 -7.42 -9.43 -12.30
N ARG A 272 -7.47 -10.75 -12.50
CA ARG A 272 -7.38 -11.75 -11.44
C ARG A 272 -6.00 -11.84 -10.82
N GLU A 273 -4.95 -11.79 -11.63
CA GLU A 273 -3.57 -12.03 -11.17
C GLU A 273 -2.89 -10.74 -10.69
N ILE A 274 -3.33 -9.56 -11.13
CA ILE A 274 -2.67 -8.29 -10.82
C ILE A 274 -3.59 -7.33 -10.07
N ILE A 275 -4.76 -7.02 -10.65
CA ILE A 275 -5.61 -5.94 -10.14
C ILE A 275 -6.24 -6.32 -8.80
N LEU A 276 -6.88 -7.50 -8.73
CA LEU A 276 -7.57 -7.95 -7.51
C LEU A 276 -6.61 -8.12 -6.31
N PRO A 277 -5.44 -8.77 -6.44
CA PRO A 277 -4.52 -8.92 -5.32
C PRO A 277 -4.01 -7.57 -4.78
N ILE A 278 -3.72 -6.61 -5.66
CA ILE A 278 -3.31 -5.26 -5.26
C ILE A 278 -4.45 -4.54 -4.52
N LEU A 279 -5.68 -4.63 -5.04
CA LEU A 279 -6.85 -4.04 -4.38
C LEU A 279 -7.10 -4.67 -3.01
N GLU A 280 -7.06 -6.00 -2.90
CA GLU A 280 -7.21 -6.70 -1.62
C GLU A 280 -6.11 -6.35 -0.62
N GLN A 281 -4.87 -6.13 -1.10
CA GLN A 281 -3.76 -5.71 -0.25
C GLN A 281 -3.97 -4.27 0.25
N LEU A 282 -4.37 -3.35 -0.62
CA LEU A 282 -4.73 -1.99 -0.25
C LEU A 282 -5.90 -2.02 0.76
N GLU A 283 -6.92 -2.83 0.55
CA GLU A 283 -8.06 -2.97 1.47
C GLU A 283 -7.71 -3.51 2.87
N LYS A 284 -6.60 -4.24 2.99
CA LYS A 284 -6.06 -4.72 4.29
C LYS A 284 -5.23 -3.65 5.00
N GLN A 285 -4.69 -2.70 4.26
CA GLN A 285 -3.88 -1.59 4.79
C GLN A 285 -4.69 -0.32 5.07
N VAL A 286 -5.91 -0.25 4.53
CA VAL A 286 -6.70 0.98 4.50
C VAL A 286 -7.92 0.89 5.45
N HIS A 287 -8.29 2.01 6.08
CA HIS A 287 -9.49 2.15 6.92
C HIS A 287 -10.78 1.71 6.18
N SER A 288 -11.78 1.21 6.93
CA SER A 288 -13.07 0.70 6.41
C SER A 288 -13.79 1.67 5.47
N ASP A 289 -13.58 2.97 5.68
CA ASP A 289 -14.32 4.06 5.05
C ASP A 289 -13.90 4.30 3.58
N LEU A 290 -12.78 3.71 3.15
CA LEU A 290 -12.25 3.81 1.78
C LEU A 290 -12.69 2.70 0.86
N ARG A 291 -13.19 1.59 1.40
CA ARG A 291 -13.69 0.47 0.60
C ARG A 291 -14.79 0.91 -0.38
N PRO A 292 -15.72 1.81 -0.01
CA PRO A 292 -16.68 2.38 -0.96
C PRO A 292 -15.99 3.17 -2.09
N LEU A 293 -15.02 4.03 -1.78
CA LEU A 293 -14.32 4.87 -2.77
C LEU A 293 -13.46 4.04 -3.74
N LEU A 294 -12.82 2.98 -3.24
CA LEU A 294 -12.01 2.06 -4.03
C LEU A 294 -12.85 1.26 -5.03
N ARG A 295 -13.99 0.74 -4.57
CA ARG A 295 -14.84 -0.17 -5.34
C ARG A 295 -15.89 0.52 -6.20
N LYS A 296 -16.15 1.81 -5.98
CA LYS A 296 -17.16 2.53 -6.75
C LYS A 296 -16.77 2.59 -8.22
N PRO A 297 -17.61 2.06 -9.14
CA PRO A 297 -17.39 2.15 -10.56
C PRO A 297 -17.27 3.61 -10.99
N PHE A 298 -16.43 3.86 -12.00
CA PHE A 298 -16.23 5.22 -12.48
C PHE A 298 -17.53 5.82 -13.04
N THR A 299 -18.35 5.01 -13.70
CA THR A 299 -19.68 5.41 -14.21
C THR A 299 -20.63 5.85 -13.09
N GLU A 300 -20.69 5.09 -12.00
CA GLU A 300 -21.53 5.42 -10.84
C GLU A 300 -21.08 6.74 -10.18
N ILE A 301 -19.77 6.98 -10.08
CA ILE A 301 -19.23 8.25 -9.59
C ILE A 301 -19.72 9.42 -10.45
N LEU A 302 -19.68 9.28 -11.78
CA LEU A 302 -20.08 10.35 -12.70
C LEU A 302 -21.58 10.62 -12.66
N ASP A 303 -22.39 9.58 -12.52
CA ASP A 303 -23.84 9.72 -12.36
C ASP A 303 -24.17 10.49 -11.07
N GLU A 304 -23.52 10.14 -9.97
CA GLU A 304 -23.73 10.78 -8.68
C GLU A 304 -23.23 12.22 -8.58
N LEU A 305 -22.28 12.64 -9.42
CA LEU A 305 -21.87 14.06 -9.51
C LEU A 305 -23.05 14.96 -9.92
N ASN A 306 -24.07 14.40 -10.56
CA ASN A 306 -25.27 15.09 -10.99
C ASN A 306 -26.47 14.87 -10.04
N ASP A 307 -26.28 14.21 -8.89
CA ASP A 307 -27.37 13.93 -7.95
C ASP A 307 -27.98 15.23 -7.38
N ASN A 308 -29.28 15.21 -7.08
CA ASN A 308 -29.97 16.36 -6.50
C ASN A 308 -29.48 16.70 -5.07
N HIS A 309 -28.96 15.71 -4.33
CA HIS A 309 -28.45 15.87 -2.97
C HIS A 309 -26.99 16.33 -2.99
N THR A 310 -26.73 17.47 -2.35
CA THR A 310 -25.39 18.05 -2.22
C THR A 310 -24.40 17.11 -1.55
N TYR A 311 -24.85 16.32 -0.57
CA TYR A 311 -24.02 15.34 0.14
C TYR A 311 -23.52 14.22 -0.78
N ILE A 312 -24.40 13.67 -1.61
CA ILE A 312 -24.06 12.59 -2.55
C ILE A 312 -23.08 13.10 -3.60
N ARG A 313 -23.34 14.28 -4.18
CA ARG A 313 -22.39 14.90 -5.13
C ARG A 313 -21.03 15.19 -4.51
N GLY A 314 -20.99 15.60 -3.24
CA GLY A 314 -19.74 15.84 -2.51
C GLY A 314 -18.91 14.55 -2.38
N LEU A 315 -19.54 13.47 -1.93
CA LEU A 315 -18.94 12.14 -1.85
C LEU A 315 -18.45 11.64 -3.22
N ALA A 316 -19.24 11.84 -4.28
CA ALA A 316 -18.86 11.46 -5.62
C ALA A 316 -17.64 12.25 -6.11
N LEU A 317 -17.54 13.54 -5.79
CA LEU A 317 -16.38 14.35 -6.15
C LEU A 317 -15.10 13.93 -5.40
N GLU A 318 -15.22 13.54 -4.13
CA GLU A 318 -14.12 12.94 -3.37
C GLU A 318 -13.67 11.61 -4.00
N ALA A 319 -14.61 10.74 -4.38
CA ALA A 319 -14.32 9.48 -5.06
C ALA A 319 -13.64 9.69 -6.41
N LEU A 320 -14.10 10.68 -7.19
CA LEU A 320 -13.48 11.07 -8.44
C LEU A 320 -12.04 11.54 -8.20
N ALA A 321 -11.83 12.49 -7.28
CA ALA A 321 -10.50 13.01 -6.98
C ALA A 321 -9.54 11.91 -6.52
N PHE A 322 -10.01 10.95 -5.72
CA PHE A 322 -9.25 9.77 -5.35
C PHE A 322 -8.82 8.95 -6.59
N LYS A 323 -9.75 8.65 -7.51
CA LYS A 323 -9.45 7.92 -8.75
C LYS A 323 -8.46 8.70 -9.62
N LEU A 324 -8.59 10.02 -9.72
CA LEU A 324 -7.66 10.88 -10.47
C LEU A 324 -6.22 10.75 -9.92
N MET A 325 -6.03 10.85 -8.60
CA MET A 325 -4.70 10.72 -8.00
C MET A 325 -4.10 9.32 -8.21
N ARG A 326 -4.95 8.28 -8.28
CA ARG A 326 -4.52 6.91 -8.60
C ARG A 326 -4.06 6.74 -10.04
N ILE A 327 -4.63 7.48 -11.02
CA ILE A 327 -4.17 7.42 -12.42
C ILE A 327 -2.68 7.76 -12.53
N ILE A 328 -2.24 8.75 -11.75
CA ILE A 328 -0.83 9.17 -11.67
C ILE A 328 -0.05 8.45 -10.55
N ASP A 329 -0.58 7.33 -10.05
CA ASP A 329 0.08 6.43 -9.11
C ASP A 329 0.59 7.12 -7.83
N LEU A 330 -0.17 8.06 -7.26
CA LEU A 330 0.14 8.62 -5.94
C LEU A 330 -0.24 7.63 -4.83
N ASP A 331 0.54 7.65 -3.76
CA ASP A 331 0.31 6.84 -2.57
C ASP A 331 -0.75 7.52 -1.69
N TYR A 332 -1.83 6.82 -1.43
CA TYR A 332 -2.91 7.35 -0.61
C TYR A 332 -2.54 7.32 0.88
N VAL A 333 -2.78 8.42 1.60
CA VAL A 333 -2.47 8.54 3.03
C VAL A 333 -3.74 8.58 3.88
N ALA A 334 -4.66 9.50 3.61
CA ALA A 334 -5.84 9.71 4.46
C ALA A 334 -6.99 10.44 3.74
N THR A 335 -8.21 10.26 4.24
CA THR A 335 -9.46 10.91 3.81
C THR A 335 -10.03 11.65 5.01
N ARG A 336 -10.65 12.82 4.79
CA ARG A 336 -11.46 13.52 5.81
C ARG A 336 -10.76 13.67 7.15
N LEU A 337 -9.52 14.16 7.11
CA LEU A 337 -8.80 14.49 8.33
C LEU A 337 -9.51 15.64 9.04
N ARG A 338 -10.13 15.33 10.19
CA ARG A 338 -10.87 16.25 11.05
C ARG A 338 -10.30 16.19 12.47
N GLY A 339 -10.39 17.31 13.20
CA GLY A 339 -10.14 17.35 14.65
C GLY A 339 -8.97 18.24 15.08
N SER A 340 -8.54 18.07 16.33
CA SER A 340 -7.50 18.91 16.95
C SER A 340 -6.15 18.86 16.23
N MET A 341 -5.84 17.74 15.55
CA MET A 341 -4.59 17.56 14.80
C MET A 341 -4.49 18.41 13.53
N THR A 342 -5.60 18.88 12.97
CA THR A 342 -5.65 19.78 11.80
C THR A 342 -6.00 21.22 12.18
N GLY A 343 -5.98 21.56 13.48
CA GLY A 343 -6.46 22.86 13.97
C GLY A 343 -7.97 23.07 13.78
N GLY A 344 -8.75 21.99 13.67
CA GLY A 344 -10.20 22.05 13.43
C GLY A 344 -10.61 22.13 11.96
N ALA A 345 -9.66 22.13 11.03
CA ALA A 345 -9.94 22.22 9.60
C ALA A 345 -10.11 20.84 8.94
N GLU A 346 -10.92 20.80 7.90
CA GLU A 346 -11.20 19.60 7.10
C GLU A 346 -10.48 19.68 5.75
N VAL A 347 -9.81 18.59 5.39
CA VAL A 347 -9.26 18.31 4.06
C VAL A 347 -9.81 16.97 3.57
N ASP A 348 -10.21 16.94 2.30
CA ASP A 348 -10.91 15.80 1.73
C ASP A 348 -9.98 14.60 1.55
N LEU A 349 -8.80 14.79 0.93
CA LEU A 349 -7.83 13.72 0.69
C LEU A 349 -6.38 14.17 0.89
N ILE A 350 -5.53 13.25 1.35
CA ILE A 350 -4.08 13.40 1.38
C ILE A 350 -3.43 12.23 0.66
N PHE A 351 -2.50 12.58 -0.22
CA PHE A 351 -1.64 11.65 -0.94
C PHE A 351 -0.18 12.05 -0.78
N GLU A 352 0.73 11.11 -1.04
CA GLU A 352 2.15 11.37 -1.09
C GLU A 352 2.81 10.67 -2.28
N SER A 353 4.03 11.10 -2.56
CA SER A 353 4.91 10.45 -3.53
C SER A 353 6.35 10.68 -3.13
N SER A 354 7.15 9.61 -3.25
CA SER A 354 8.60 9.63 -3.07
C SER A 354 9.36 9.66 -4.39
N ARG A 355 8.66 9.77 -5.54
CA ARG A 355 9.30 9.75 -6.87
C ARG A 355 10.18 10.97 -7.07
N LEU A 356 11.49 10.75 -7.08
CA LEU A 356 12.58 11.75 -7.17
C LEU A 356 12.70 12.68 -5.95
N VAL A 357 11.59 13.24 -5.47
CA VAL A 357 11.53 14.11 -4.29
C VAL A 357 10.25 13.80 -3.51
N PHE A 358 10.35 13.77 -2.18
CA PHE A 358 9.17 13.64 -1.33
C PHE A 358 8.19 14.81 -1.58
N SER A 359 6.94 14.47 -1.87
CA SER A 359 5.85 15.41 -2.00
C SER A 359 4.62 14.90 -1.29
N LYS A 360 3.96 15.80 -0.56
CA LYS A 360 2.67 15.57 0.07
C LYS A 360 1.64 16.49 -0.55
N TRP A 361 0.59 15.86 -1.04
CA TRP A 361 -0.47 16.43 -1.85
C TRP A 361 -1.72 16.49 -0.99
N GLN A 362 -2.20 17.69 -0.72
CA GLN A 362 -3.52 17.90 -0.14
C GLN A 362 -4.50 18.19 -1.29
N ILE A 363 -5.64 17.51 -1.27
CA ILE A 363 -6.65 17.65 -2.30
C ILE A 363 -7.94 18.14 -1.66
N GLN A 364 -8.45 19.24 -2.21
CA GLN A 364 -9.73 19.82 -1.84
C GLN A 364 -10.69 19.71 -3.02
N CYS A 365 -11.82 19.09 -2.76
CA CYS A 365 -12.93 18.94 -3.69
C CYS A 365 -13.93 20.07 -3.48
N LYS A 366 -14.37 20.69 -4.57
CA LYS A 366 -15.36 21.77 -4.52
C LYS A 366 -16.46 21.54 -5.55
N ASN A 367 -17.65 21.21 -5.06
CA ASN A 367 -18.83 21.17 -5.90
C ASN A 367 -19.56 22.53 -5.89
N ALA A 368 -19.12 23.45 -6.74
CA ALA A 368 -19.68 24.80 -6.86
C ALA A 368 -19.56 25.30 -8.32
N SER A 369 -20.34 26.32 -8.69
CA SER A 369 -20.24 26.92 -10.03
C SER A 369 -18.89 27.57 -10.30
N SER A 370 -18.26 28.12 -9.26
CA SER A 370 -16.91 28.69 -9.33
C SER A 370 -16.15 28.57 -8.02
N VAL A 371 -14.85 28.31 -8.10
CA VAL A 371 -13.91 28.33 -6.97
C VAL A 371 -13.56 29.78 -6.59
N ARG A 372 -13.65 30.11 -5.31
CA ARG A 372 -13.39 31.46 -4.78
C ARG A 372 -12.01 31.58 -4.15
N LEU A 373 -11.56 32.82 -3.91
CA LEU A 373 -10.29 33.10 -3.22
C LEU A 373 -10.24 32.41 -1.85
N ASP A 374 -11.31 32.53 -1.07
CA ASP A 374 -11.39 31.95 0.29
C ASP A 374 -11.21 30.42 0.28
N ASP A 375 -11.65 29.75 -0.79
CA ASP A 375 -11.45 28.31 -0.96
C ASP A 375 -9.95 27.98 -1.06
N ILE A 376 -9.18 28.81 -1.77
CA ILE A 376 -7.72 28.64 -1.89
C ILE A 376 -7.00 29.05 -0.62
N ALA A 377 -7.36 30.19 -0.05
CA ALA A 377 -6.71 30.76 1.14
C ALA A 377 -6.83 29.83 2.35
N LYS A 378 -7.99 29.19 2.53
CA LYS A 378 -8.19 28.16 3.54
C LYS A 378 -7.15 27.04 3.39
N GLU A 379 -7.05 26.44 2.22
CA GLU A 379 -6.15 25.30 1.98
C GLU A 379 -4.66 25.69 2.11
N VAL A 380 -4.28 26.89 1.65
CA VAL A 380 -2.93 27.43 1.86
C VAL A 380 -2.60 27.51 3.35
N GLY A 381 -3.53 27.97 4.19
CA GLY A 381 -3.34 28.01 5.65
C GLY A 381 -3.11 26.64 6.29
N LEU A 382 -3.66 25.56 5.71
CA LEU A 382 -3.54 24.19 6.23
C LEU A 382 -2.21 23.53 5.90
N THR A 383 -1.46 24.05 4.93
CA THR A 383 -0.21 23.45 4.47
C THR A 383 0.82 23.31 5.60
N HIS A 384 0.86 24.24 6.56
CA HIS A 384 1.78 24.19 7.69
C HIS A 384 1.49 23.02 8.65
N VAL A 385 0.21 22.72 8.88
CA VAL A 385 -0.21 21.65 9.79
C VAL A 385 -0.07 20.30 9.10
N LEU A 386 -0.48 20.22 7.83
CA LEU A 386 -0.44 18.98 7.05
C LEU A 386 0.96 18.67 6.51
N LYS A 387 1.85 19.66 6.48
CA LYS A 387 3.19 19.60 5.88
C LYS A 387 3.10 19.27 4.38
N SER A 388 2.09 19.82 3.72
CA SER A 388 1.83 19.64 2.29
C SER A 388 2.66 20.63 1.49
N ASN A 389 3.20 20.20 0.35
CA ASN A 389 3.89 21.07 -0.60
C ASN A 389 3.16 21.21 -1.95
N VAL A 390 2.13 20.39 -2.17
CA VAL A 390 1.24 20.50 -3.32
C VAL A 390 -0.20 20.60 -2.85
N ILE A 391 -0.95 21.57 -3.39
CA ILE A 391 -2.39 21.73 -3.20
C ILE A 391 -3.05 21.40 -4.53
N VAL A 392 -4.04 20.51 -4.53
CA VAL A 392 -4.88 20.25 -5.70
C VAL A 392 -6.31 20.68 -5.39
N ILE A 393 -6.86 21.56 -6.21
CA ILE A 393 -8.26 21.93 -6.17
C ILE A 393 -8.97 21.22 -7.31
N VAL A 394 -9.93 20.37 -6.98
CA VAL A 394 -10.77 19.66 -7.97
C VAL A 394 -12.17 20.23 -7.90
N SER A 395 -12.65 20.81 -8.99
CA SER A 395 -13.93 21.52 -9.05
C SER A 395 -14.81 21.07 -10.20
N THR A 396 -16.11 20.93 -9.92
CA THR A 396 -17.15 20.72 -10.95
C THR A 396 -17.56 22.01 -11.67
N GLY A 397 -17.01 23.16 -11.29
CA GLY A 397 -17.21 24.45 -11.93
C GLY A 397 -15.91 25.12 -12.34
N GLU A 398 -16.00 26.39 -12.74
CA GLU A 398 -14.84 27.15 -13.23
C GLU A 398 -13.93 27.66 -12.10
N ILE A 399 -12.69 28.00 -12.43
CA ILE A 399 -11.80 28.68 -11.49
C ILE A 399 -12.02 30.19 -11.56
N GLY A 400 -12.46 30.81 -10.45
CA GLY A 400 -12.65 32.25 -10.40
C GLY A 400 -11.35 33.03 -10.58
N PRO A 401 -11.37 34.21 -11.22
CA PRO A 401 -10.16 34.99 -11.50
C PRO A 401 -9.41 35.38 -10.22
N ALA A 402 -10.13 35.78 -9.17
CA ALA A 402 -9.52 36.11 -7.87
C ALA A 402 -8.86 34.89 -7.19
N ALA A 403 -9.45 33.69 -7.36
CA ALA A 403 -8.85 32.45 -6.85
C ALA A 403 -7.54 32.13 -7.57
N ARG A 404 -7.52 32.29 -8.90
CA ARG A 404 -6.33 32.10 -9.73
C ARG A 404 -5.24 33.13 -9.41
N GLU A 405 -5.60 34.40 -9.26
CA GLU A 405 -4.67 35.48 -8.93
C GLU A 405 -4.02 35.24 -7.56
N TYR A 406 -4.81 34.90 -6.54
CA TYR A 406 -4.30 34.56 -5.23
C TYR A 406 -3.37 33.34 -5.26
N ALA A 407 -3.75 32.27 -5.96
CA ALA A 407 -2.90 31.10 -6.09
C ALA A 407 -1.58 31.41 -6.80
N ASN A 408 -1.61 32.22 -7.86
CA ASN A 408 -0.40 32.67 -8.55
C ASN A 408 0.52 33.43 -7.58
N LYS A 409 -0.04 34.35 -6.79
CA LYS A 409 0.73 35.12 -5.80
C LYS A 409 1.40 34.21 -4.77
N ILE A 410 0.67 33.24 -4.23
CA ILE A 410 1.24 32.26 -3.29
C ILE A 410 2.33 31.41 -3.95
N MET A 411 2.13 30.95 -5.19
CA MET A 411 3.14 30.16 -5.89
C MET A 411 4.40 30.95 -6.22
N THR A 412 4.29 32.25 -6.51
CA THR A 412 5.43 33.14 -6.71
C THR A 412 6.22 33.35 -5.42
N ASP A 413 5.53 33.53 -4.28
CA ASP A 413 6.17 33.93 -3.02
C ASP A 413 6.57 32.75 -2.12
N SER A 414 6.25 31.50 -2.48
CA SER A 414 6.49 30.32 -1.64
C SER A 414 6.98 29.12 -2.43
N ASN A 415 7.29 28.02 -1.73
CA ASN A 415 7.64 26.73 -2.34
C ASN A 415 6.40 25.89 -2.73
N LEU A 416 5.18 26.36 -2.47
CA LEU A 416 3.96 25.62 -2.79
C LEU A 416 3.72 25.54 -4.30
N ALA A 417 3.17 24.40 -4.73
CA ALA A 417 2.56 24.23 -6.04
C ALA A 417 1.04 24.09 -5.86
N ILE A 418 0.27 24.94 -6.54
CA ILE A 418 -1.21 24.92 -6.49
C ILE A 418 -1.70 24.53 -7.88
N ILE A 419 -2.31 23.35 -7.95
CA ILE A 419 -2.84 22.74 -9.17
C ILE A 419 -4.35 22.89 -9.14
N MET A 420 -4.93 23.40 -10.22
CA MET A 420 -6.38 23.57 -10.33
C MET A 420 -6.89 22.72 -11.49
N ILE A 421 -7.84 21.85 -11.16
CA ILE A 421 -8.54 20.94 -12.07
C ILE A 421 -10.01 21.37 -12.08
N ASP A 422 -10.48 21.88 -13.22
CA ASP A 422 -11.84 22.37 -13.38
C ASP A 422 -12.74 21.36 -14.13
N ARG A 423 -13.97 21.76 -14.42
CA ARG A 423 -14.93 20.94 -15.17
C ARG A 423 -14.37 20.46 -16.51
N ILE A 424 -13.70 21.34 -17.26
CA ILE A 424 -13.21 21.02 -18.61
C ILE A 424 -12.13 19.95 -18.52
N ASP A 425 -11.24 20.08 -17.53
CA ASP A 425 -10.24 19.06 -17.23
C ASP A 425 -10.89 17.73 -16.82
N ILE A 426 -11.86 17.75 -15.91
CA ILE A 426 -12.58 16.55 -15.47
C ILE A 426 -13.23 15.84 -16.66
N GLU A 427 -14.00 16.55 -17.48
CA GLU A 427 -14.68 15.98 -18.65
C GLU A 427 -13.68 15.38 -19.65
N SER A 428 -12.54 16.04 -19.83
CA SER A 428 -11.47 15.55 -20.71
C SER A 428 -10.80 14.29 -20.16
N ILE A 429 -10.55 14.23 -18.85
CA ILE A 429 -9.96 13.06 -18.17
C ILE A 429 -10.94 11.89 -18.16
N VAL A 430 -12.23 12.16 -17.92
CA VAL A 430 -13.29 11.15 -17.96
C VAL A 430 -13.35 10.47 -19.33
N LYS A 431 -13.26 11.27 -20.40
CA LYS A 431 -13.23 10.76 -21.77
C LYS A 431 -11.92 10.05 -22.10
N THR A 432 -10.80 10.59 -21.61
CA THR A 432 -9.46 10.10 -21.91
C THR A 432 -8.59 10.20 -20.66
N PRO A 433 -8.46 9.13 -19.87
CA PRO A 433 -7.78 9.17 -18.56
C PRO A 433 -6.34 9.71 -18.60
N SER A 434 -5.60 9.47 -19.70
CA SER A 434 -4.24 10.01 -19.90
C SER A 434 -4.19 11.54 -19.98
N PHE A 435 -5.31 12.21 -20.25
CA PHE A 435 -5.39 13.68 -20.28
C PHE A 435 -5.00 14.32 -18.94
N ILE A 436 -5.05 13.57 -17.83
CA ILE A 436 -4.58 14.05 -16.53
C ILE A 436 -3.11 14.51 -16.59
N VAL A 437 -2.30 13.85 -17.42
CA VAL A 437 -0.90 14.22 -17.66
C VAL A 437 -0.82 15.61 -18.29
N HIS A 438 -1.71 15.93 -19.23
CA HIS A 438 -1.77 17.24 -19.84
C HIS A 438 -2.20 18.31 -18.85
N ALA A 439 -3.27 18.06 -18.09
CA ALA A 439 -3.78 19.00 -17.08
C ALA A 439 -2.70 19.32 -16.02
N PHE A 440 -2.03 18.30 -15.47
CA PHE A 440 -1.00 18.50 -14.44
C PHE A 440 0.26 19.17 -15.02
N ASN A 441 0.68 18.79 -16.24
CA ASN A 441 1.82 19.45 -16.88
C ASN A 441 1.54 20.92 -17.23
N ARG A 442 0.28 21.26 -17.59
CA ARG A 442 -0.13 22.65 -17.79
C ARG A 442 0.07 23.46 -16.51
N GLU A 443 -0.48 22.98 -15.40
CA GLU A 443 -0.36 23.66 -14.10
C GLU A 443 1.10 23.72 -13.62
N ALA A 444 1.87 22.65 -13.80
CA ALA A 444 3.30 22.61 -13.44
C ALA A 444 4.12 23.62 -14.26
N LYS A 445 3.93 23.70 -15.58
CA LYS A 445 4.60 24.68 -16.44
C LYS A 445 4.24 26.11 -16.07
N HIS A 446 2.98 26.35 -15.72
CA HIS A 446 2.52 27.64 -15.23
C HIS A 446 3.23 28.02 -13.92
N ALA A 447 3.29 27.11 -12.95
CA ALA A 447 4.04 27.33 -11.71
C ALA A 447 5.54 27.58 -11.96
N MET A 448 6.15 26.87 -12.91
CA MET A 448 7.55 27.12 -13.32
C MET A 448 7.76 28.53 -13.88
N GLN A 449 6.80 29.06 -14.64
CA GLN A 449 6.86 30.42 -15.17
C GLN A 449 6.77 31.46 -14.05
N LEU A 450 5.88 31.26 -13.09
CA LEU A 450 5.69 32.16 -11.93
C LEU A 450 6.89 32.20 -10.98
N LYS A 451 7.66 31.11 -10.91
CA LYS A 451 8.83 30.96 -10.02
C LYS A 451 10.17 31.24 -10.70
N LYS A 452 10.16 31.83 -11.90
CA LYS A 452 11.41 32.25 -12.56
C LYS A 452 12.08 33.33 -11.71
N ILE A 453 13.37 33.14 -11.47
CA ILE A 453 14.24 34.18 -10.91
C ILE A 453 14.62 35.10 -12.08
N GLU A 454 14.42 36.41 -11.92
CA GLU A 454 15.05 37.38 -12.82
C GLU A 454 16.57 37.30 -12.61
N LEU A 455 17.28 36.78 -13.61
CA LEU A 455 18.72 36.59 -13.60
C LEU A 455 19.45 37.80 -14.18
#